data_AF-A0A0J9YCX2-F1
#
_entry.id   AF-A0A0J9YCX2-F1
#
_cell.length_a   1.000
_cell.length_b   1.000
_cell.length_c   1.000
_cell.angle_alpha   90.00
_cell.angle_beta   90.00
_cell.angle_gamma   90.00
#
_symmetry.space_group_name_H-M   'P 1'
#
loop_
_entity.id
_entity.type
_entity.pdbx_description
1 polymer ?
#
loop_
_entity_poly.entity_id
_entity_poly.type
_entity_poly.pdbx_seq_one_letter_code
_entity_poly.pdbx_strand_id
1 'polypeptide(L)'
;VLKQEGHSKESEAWSIGCILYCMLVGKPPFEADTLEKTYVKIASGDYSFPLKPKICICAEDLISKLLTLDAMARMKVTAIKSHPYFGNRDIAG
;
A
#
# COMPACT_ATOMS: atom_id res chain seq x y z
N VAL A 1 6.40 -14.52 1.79
CA VAL A 1 6.25 -14.07 3.19
C VAL A 1 6.43 -15.30 4.07
N LEU A 2 7.63 -15.84 4.24
CA LEU A 2 8.66 -15.46 5.21
C LEU A 2 10.00 -16.05 4.71
N LYS A 3 10.92 -15.22 4.24
CA LYS A 3 12.33 -15.59 4.11
C LYS A 3 13.14 -14.49 4.78
N GLN A 4 13.93 -14.88 5.78
CA GLN A 4 14.89 -14.04 6.50
C GLN A 4 16.07 -13.70 5.58
N GLU A 5 15.80 -12.96 4.51
CA GLU A 5 16.84 -12.25 3.76
C GLU A 5 16.56 -10.77 3.99
N GLY A 6 17.52 -10.09 4.62
CA GLY A 6 17.36 -8.76 5.22
C GLY A 6 16.68 -7.75 4.30
N HIS A 7 15.70 -7.04 4.87
CA HIS A 7 15.06 -5.82 4.33
C HIS A 7 15.19 -5.65 2.81
N SER A 8 14.48 -6.49 2.05
CA SER A 8 14.37 -6.29 0.61
C SER A 8 13.63 -4.96 0.38
N LYS A 9 14.10 -4.13 -0.56
CA LYS A 9 13.49 -2.83 -0.85
C LYS A 9 12.01 -2.97 -1.23
N GLU A 10 11.63 -4.11 -1.79
CA GLU A 10 10.27 -4.48 -2.13
C GLU A 10 9.42 -4.68 -0.87
N SER A 11 10.00 -5.26 0.19
CA SER A 11 9.32 -5.45 1.48
C SER A 11 9.11 -4.10 2.19
N GLU A 12 10.04 -3.17 2.07
CA GLU A 12 9.89 -1.79 2.54
C GLU A 12 8.80 -1.03 1.77
N ALA A 13 8.75 -1.18 0.44
CA ALA A 13 7.68 -0.58 -0.37
C ALA A 13 6.30 -1.10 0.06
N TRP A 14 6.19 -2.40 0.34
CA TRP A 14 4.94 -3.01 0.82
C TRP A 14 4.53 -2.44 2.18
N SER A 15 5.45 -2.35 3.14
CA SER A 15 5.12 -1.81 4.47
C SER A 15 4.72 -0.34 4.38
N ILE A 16 5.35 0.47 3.53
CA ILE A 16 4.93 1.85 3.25
C ILE A 16 3.49 1.88 2.69
N GLY A 17 3.14 0.98 1.77
CA GLY A 17 1.78 0.86 1.25
C GLY A 17 0.75 0.57 2.34
N CYS A 18 1.04 -0.39 3.22
CA CYS A 18 0.18 -0.73 4.36
C CYS A 18 0.01 0.44 5.33
N ILE A 19 1.11 1.12 5.66
CA ILE A 19 1.12 2.26 6.57
C ILE A 19 0.35 3.44 5.98
N LEU A 20 0.55 3.76 4.70
CA LEU A 20 -0.18 4.82 4.00
C LEU A 20 -1.69 4.53 3.92
N TYR A 21 -2.07 3.29 3.60
CA TYR A 21 -3.47 2.88 3.63
C TYR A 21 -4.07 3.09 5.03
N CYS A 22 -3.37 2.67 6.08
CA CYS A 22 -3.83 2.83 7.46
C CYS A 22 -4.00 4.31 7.84
N MET A 23 -3.08 5.18 7.44
CA MET A 23 -3.20 6.62 7.71
C MET A 23 -4.42 7.26 7.04
N LEU A 24 -4.75 6.85 5.80
CA LEU A 24 -5.83 7.46 5.03
C LEU A 24 -7.20 6.85 5.30
N VAL A 25 -7.25 5.54 5.58
CA VAL A 25 -8.49 4.78 5.75
C VAL A 25 -8.82 4.53 7.22
N GLY A 26 -7.82 4.59 8.12
CA GLY A 26 -7.97 4.37 9.56
C GLY A 26 -7.96 2.89 9.99
N LYS A 27 -7.83 1.96 9.05
CA LYS A 27 -7.74 0.51 9.32
C LYS A 27 -6.67 -0.14 8.43
N PRO A 28 -6.10 -1.30 8.79
CA PRO A 28 -5.17 -2.03 7.94
C PRO A 28 -5.85 -2.54 6.65
N PRO A 29 -5.13 -2.62 5.52
CA PRO A 29 -5.71 -3.07 4.24
C PRO A 29 -6.22 -4.51 4.27
N PHE A 30 -5.53 -5.40 4.99
CA PHE A 30 -5.81 -6.84 5.01
C PHE A 30 -6.44 -7.33 6.31
N GLU A 31 -7.03 -6.42 7.11
CA GLU A 31 -7.68 -6.79 8.38
C GLU A 31 -8.82 -7.80 8.16
N ALA A 32 -8.90 -8.79 9.04
CA ALA A 32 -9.94 -9.81 9.11
C ALA A 32 -10.09 -10.35 10.54
N ASP A 33 -11.17 -11.09 10.80
CA ASP A 33 -11.50 -11.60 12.14
C ASP A 33 -10.47 -12.59 12.71
N THR A 34 -9.69 -13.27 11.84
CA THR A 34 -8.68 -14.24 12.25
C THR A 34 -7.37 -14.02 11.50
N LEU A 35 -6.26 -14.51 12.08
CA LEU A 35 -4.95 -14.43 11.45
C LEU A 35 -4.92 -15.21 10.13
N GLU A 36 -5.55 -16.38 10.07
CA GLU A 36 -5.61 -17.21 8.87
C GLU A 36 -6.30 -16.45 7.73
N LYS A 37 -7.44 -15.81 8.01
CA LYS A 37 -8.14 -14.97 7.03
C LYS A 37 -7.28 -13.78 6.58
N THR A 38 -6.56 -13.16 7.51
CA THR A 38 -5.62 -12.07 7.22
C THR A 38 -4.55 -12.53 6.24
N TYR A 39 -3.95 -13.70 6.47
CA TYR A 39 -2.96 -14.28 5.55
C TYR A 39 -3.55 -14.60 4.18
N VAL A 40 -4.77 -15.12 4.10
CA VAL A 40 -5.47 -15.35 2.83
C VAL A 40 -5.65 -14.04 2.06
N LYS A 41 -6.05 -12.96 2.73
CA LYS A 41 -6.20 -11.63 2.12
C LYS A 41 -4.86 -11.07 1.64
N ILE A 42 -3.80 -11.22 2.44
CA ILE A 42 -2.44 -10.83 2.03
C ILE A 42 -1.98 -11.63 0.80
N ALA A 43 -2.21 -12.94 0.77
CA ALA A 43 -1.77 -13.80 -0.33
C ALA A 43 -2.56 -13.57 -1.63
N SER A 44 -3.83 -13.18 -1.52
CA SER A 44 -4.70 -12.86 -2.66
C SER A 44 -4.69 -11.38 -3.06
N GLY A 45 -4.07 -10.51 -2.26
CA GLY A 45 -4.09 -9.06 -2.50
C GLY A 45 -5.47 -8.44 -2.30
N ASP A 46 -6.33 -9.08 -1.49
CA ASP A 46 -7.71 -8.68 -1.28
C ASP A 46 -7.82 -7.56 -0.23
N TYR A 47 -7.92 -6.33 -0.74
CA TYR A 47 -8.27 -5.13 0.02
C TYR A 47 -9.09 -4.19 -0.88
N SER A 48 -9.84 -3.28 -0.27
CA SER A 48 -10.65 -2.30 -1.00
C SER A 48 -10.59 -0.93 -0.33
N PHE A 49 -10.79 0.12 -1.10
CA PHE A 49 -10.94 1.48 -0.58
C PHE A 49 -12.40 1.72 -0.17
N PRO A 50 -12.65 2.39 0.97
CA PRO A 50 -14.02 2.71 1.36
C PRO A 50 -14.64 3.73 0.38
N LEU A 51 -15.95 3.65 0.17
CA LEU A 51 -16.66 4.63 -0.64
C LEU A 51 -16.69 6.04 0.01
N LYS A 52 -16.56 6.10 1.34
CA LYS A 52 -16.56 7.32 2.15
C LYS A 52 -15.67 7.13 3.41
N PRO A 53 -14.85 8.13 3.79
CA PRO A 53 -14.50 9.31 3.00
C PRO A 53 -13.74 8.89 1.72
N LYS A 54 -13.97 9.61 0.62
CA LYS A 54 -13.21 9.37 -0.61
C LYS A 54 -11.79 9.86 -0.40
N ILE A 55 -10.82 9.01 -0.67
CA ILE A 55 -9.42 9.43 -0.76
C ILE A 55 -9.13 9.88 -2.20
N CYS A 56 -8.05 10.61 -2.42
CA CYS A 56 -7.74 11.09 -3.77
C CYS A 56 -7.29 9.92 -4.66
N ILE A 57 -7.60 9.99 -5.95
CA ILE A 57 -7.27 8.95 -6.94
C ILE A 57 -5.75 8.70 -6.98
N CYS A 58 -4.93 9.74 -6.82
CA CYS A 58 -3.48 9.61 -6.75
C CYS A 58 -3.00 8.79 -5.54
N ALA A 59 -3.73 8.82 -4.42
CA ALA A 59 -3.42 8.00 -3.25
C ALA A 59 -3.78 6.53 -3.48
N GLU A 60 -4.96 6.27 -4.05
CA GLU A 60 -5.38 4.91 -4.43
C GLU A 60 -4.38 4.28 -5.41
N ASP A 61 -3.98 5.03 -6.43
CA ASP A 61 -2.98 4.62 -7.42
C ASP A 61 -1.61 4.34 -6.78
N LEU A 62 -1.15 5.21 -5.86
CA LEU A 62 0.11 4.96 -5.14
C LEU A 62 0.04 3.68 -4.30
N ILE A 63 -1.02 3.54 -3.50
CA ILE A 63 -1.20 2.38 -2.61
C ILE A 63 -1.28 1.09 -3.43
N SER A 64 -2.02 1.09 -4.55
CA SER A 64 -2.15 -0.10 -5.40
C SER A 64 -0.83 -0.56 -6.03
N LYS A 65 0.03 0.38 -6.43
CA LYS A 65 1.38 0.08 -6.93
C LYS A 65 2.33 -0.41 -5.83
N LEU A 66 2.12 0.01 -4.58
CA LEU A 66 2.91 -0.45 -3.42
C LEU A 66 2.44 -1.81 -2.89
N LEU A 67 1.14 -2.07 -2.93
CA LEU A 67 0.51 -3.32 -2.51
C LEU A 67 0.34 -4.31 -3.66
N THR A 68 1.21 -4.23 -4.67
CA THR A 68 1.30 -5.23 -5.74
C THR A 68 1.93 -6.53 -5.19
N LEU A 69 1.26 -7.65 -5.43
CA LEU A 69 1.65 -8.97 -4.90
C LEU A 69 3.00 -9.44 -5.44
N ASP A 70 3.21 -9.29 -6.75
CA ASP A 70 4.49 -9.59 -7.36
C ASP A 70 5.52 -8.54 -6.93
N ALA A 71 6.53 -9.00 -6.17
CA ALA A 71 7.59 -8.16 -5.66
C ALA A 71 8.43 -7.51 -6.78
N MET A 72 8.53 -8.16 -7.95
CA MET A 72 9.29 -7.63 -9.09
C MET A 72 8.52 -6.54 -9.85
N ALA A 73 7.19 -6.66 -9.91
CA ALA A 73 6.30 -5.65 -10.49
C ALA A 73 5.98 -4.50 -9.52
N ARG A 74 6.19 -4.71 -8.21
CA ARG A 74 5.93 -3.70 -7.17
C ARG A 74 6.75 -2.43 -7.39
N MET A 75 6.11 -1.29 -7.13
CA MET A 75 6.80 -0.01 -7.17
C MET A 75 8.00 0.00 -6.21
N LYS A 76 9.15 0.43 -6.74
CA LYS A 76 10.38 0.59 -5.95
C LYS A 76 10.28 1.80 -5.04
N VAL A 77 10.84 1.69 -3.82
CA VAL A 77 10.88 2.80 -2.83
C VAL A 77 11.44 4.09 -3.42
N THR A 78 12.45 3.98 -4.30
CA THR A 78 13.08 5.14 -4.94
C THR A 78 12.13 5.92 -5.86
N ALA A 79 11.08 5.29 -6.38
CA ALA A 79 10.10 5.92 -7.27
C ALA A 79 8.94 6.58 -6.51
N ILE A 80 8.78 6.29 -5.21
CA ILE A 80 7.63 6.77 -4.40
C ILE A 80 7.58 8.30 -4.39
N LYS A 81 8.70 8.97 -4.11
CA LYS A 81 8.76 10.44 -4.01
C LYS A 81 8.44 11.15 -5.32
N SER A 82 8.66 10.48 -6.45
CA SER A 82 8.36 11.00 -7.79
C SER A 82 6.92 10.71 -8.23
N HIS A 83 6.14 9.99 -7.41
CA HIS A 83 4.76 9.69 -7.74
C HIS A 83 3.90 10.97 -7.76
N PRO A 84 2.89 11.09 -8.66
CA PRO A 84 1.99 12.23 -8.70
C PRO A 84 1.31 12.58 -7.37
N TYR A 85 1.15 11.60 -6.48
CA TYR A 85 0.67 11.81 -5.11
C TYR A 85 1.53 12.83 -4.33
N PHE A 86 2.85 12.85 -4.56
CA PHE A 86 3.78 13.82 -3.97
C PHE A 86 4.20 14.93 -4.96
N GLY A 87 3.94 14.75 -6.26
CA GLY A 87 4.33 15.66 -7.34
C GLY A 87 3.44 16.91 -7.47
N ASN A 88 2.23 16.90 -6.91
CA ASN A 88 1.40 18.10 -6.79
C ASN A 88 1.79 18.87 -5.51
N ARG A 89 2.98 19.49 -5.54
CA ARG A 89 3.20 20.69 -4.73
C ARG A 89 2.40 21.80 -5.41
N ASP A 90 1.51 22.43 -4.65
CA ASP A 90 0.74 23.64 -4.99
C ASP A 90 -0.56 23.43 -5.79
N ILE A 91 -1.67 23.10 -5.11
CA ILE A 91 -2.91 23.90 -5.11
C ILE A 91 -3.69 23.63 -3.81
N ALA A 92 -3.44 24.44 -2.77
CA ALA A 92 -4.40 24.91 -1.76
C ALA A 92 -3.64 25.46 -0.54
N GLY A 93 -3.47 26.79 -0.52
CA GLY A 93 -2.82 27.56 0.53
C GLY A 93 -2.39 28.91 -0.01
#